data_AF-A0A9D6V6E8-F1
#
_entry.id   AF-A0A9D6V6E8-F1
#
_cell.length_a   1.000
_cell.length_b   1.000
_cell.length_c   1.000
_cell.angle_alpha   90.00
_cell.angle_beta   90.00
_cell.angle_gamma   90.00
#
_symmetry.space_group_name_H-M   'P 1'
#
loop_
_entity.id
_entity.type
_entity.pdbx_description
1 polymer ?
#
loop_
_entity_poly.entity_id
_entity_poly.type
_entity_poly.pdbx_seq_one_letter_code
_entity_poly.pdbx_strand_id
1 'polypeptide(L)'
;MRPRHLIVKPDLPAEMQGLLNVGNNLWFTWNPIVNRLFQALDPDLWEKCGHNPILLLGMLSPERKQEIIQDASLMDRIREAETAMEDYLSNLGIYSFNLEKPIDYRIAYFSMEYGLSECLPIYSGGLGVLSGDHLKSASNLCFPLMGMGLLYQKGYFKQYLNIDGWQQESYPDNDFYNLPVSKVRDDKG
;
A
#
# COMPACT_ATOMS: atom_id res chain seq x y z
N MET A 1 11.58 -10.52 -29.07
CA MET A 1 10.89 -11.48 -28.18
C MET A 1 10.23 -10.65 -27.09
N ARG A 2 8.89 -10.55 -27.03
CA ARG A 2 8.22 -9.82 -25.92
C ARG A 2 8.36 -10.69 -24.67
N PRO A 3 8.99 -10.23 -23.57
CA PRO A 3 9.04 -11.01 -22.35
C PRO A 3 7.59 -11.30 -21.90
N ARG A 4 7.28 -12.58 -21.66
CA ARG A 4 6.03 -12.95 -20.99
C ARG A 4 6.20 -12.57 -19.53
N HIS A 5 5.60 -11.46 -19.11
CA HIS A 5 5.51 -11.13 -17.69
C HIS A 5 4.61 -12.18 -17.03
N LEU A 6 5.21 -13.04 -16.21
CA LEU A 6 4.49 -13.96 -15.34
C LEU A 6 3.91 -13.13 -14.19
N ILE A 7 2.59 -12.97 -14.18
CA ILE A 7 1.88 -12.36 -13.06
C ILE A 7 1.82 -13.43 -11.97
N VAL A 8 2.72 -13.36 -11.00
CA VAL A 8 2.68 -14.24 -9.82
C VAL A 8 1.70 -13.62 -8.84
N LYS A 9 0.43 -13.99 -8.94
CA LYS A 9 -0.51 -13.69 -7.84
C LYS A 9 -0.06 -14.52 -6.63
N PRO A 10 -0.03 -13.93 -5.42
CA PRO A 10 0.25 -14.71 -4.22
C PRO A 10 -0.74 -15.86 -4.10
N ASP A 11 -0.24 -17.09 -4.19
CA ASP A 11 -1.04 -18.29 -3.92
C ASP A 11 -1.14 -18.45 -2.40
N LEU A 12 -2.22 -17.90 -1.83
CA LEU A 12 -2.48 -17.90 -0.39
C LEU A 12 -3.58 -18.92 -0.05
N PRO A 13 -3.42 -19.65 1.07
CA PRO A 13 -4.50 -20.44 1.67
C PRO A 13 -5.73 -19.57 1.96
N ALA A 14 -6.91 -20.19 1.98
CA ALA A 14 -8.19 -19.50 2.14
C ALA A 14 -8.23 -18.62 3.41
N GLU A 15 -7.61 -19.08 4.49
CA GLU A 15 -7.50 -18.43 5.79
C GLU A 15 -6.72 -17.12 5.75
N MET A 16 -5.85 -16.94 4.76
CA MET A 16 -4.99 -15.77 4.60
C MET A 16 -5.43 -14.86 3.45
N GLN A 17 -6.51 -15.19 2.73
CA GLN A 17 -6.91 -14.45 1.53
C GLN A 17 -7.27 -13.00 1.81
N GLY A 18 -7.82 -12.66 2.98
CA GLY A 18 -8.16 -11.27 3.31
C GLY A 18 -6.94 -10.38 3.49
N LEU A 19 -5.73 -10.92 3.73
CA LEU A 19 -4.48 -10.17 3.67
C LEU A 19 -4.23 -9.52 2.30
N LEU A 20 -4.76 -10.09 1.21
CA LEU A 20 -4.69 -9.42 -0.10
C LEU A 20 -5.53 -8.16 -0.13
N ASN A 21 -6.72 -8.16 0.47
CA ASN A 21 -7.58 -6.98 0.51
C ASN A 21 -6.92 -5.88 1.36
N VAL A 22 -6.41 -6.26 2.54
CA VAL A 22 -5.70 -5.37 3.44
C VAL A 22 -4.42 -4.82 2.80
N GLY A 23 -3.63 -5.67 2.15
CA GLY A 23 -2.37 -5.29 1.50
C GLY A 23 -2.54 -4.45 0.25
N ASN A 24 -3.65 -4.60 -0.48
CA ASN A 24 -3.96 -3.77 -1.66
C ASN A 24 -4.55 -2.41 -1.30
N ASN A 25 -4.86 -2.15 -0.03
CA ASN A 25 -5.35 -0.85 0.42
C ASN A 25 -4.24 -0.11 1.18
N LEU A 26 -3.78 1.02 0.63
CA LEU A 26 -2.70 1.82 1.22
C LEU A 26 -2.97 2.30 2.66
N TRP A 27 -4.19 2.16 3.17
CA TRP A 27 -4.53 2.40 4.57
C TRP A 27 -3.60 1.70 5.57
N PHE A 28 -3.02 0.55 5.21
CA PHE A 28 -2.01 -0.11 6.05
C PHE A 28 -0.81 0.78 6.40
N THR A 29 -0.51 1.80 5.58
CA THR A 29 0.68 2.65 5.74
C THR A 29 0.52 3.70 6.84
N TRP A 30 -0.71 4.03 7.24
CA TRP A 30 -0.99 4.92 8.38
C TRP A 30 -1.86 4.26 9.46
N ASN A 31 -2.06 2.94 9.37
CA ASN A 31 -2.61 2.13 10.45
C ASN A 31 -1.48 1.31 11.13
N PRO A 32 -1.08 1.64 12.38
CA PRO A 32 0.01 0.95 13.07
C PRO A 32 -0.24 -0.53 13.36
N ILE A 33 -1.50 -0.94 13.55
CA ILE A 33 -1.86 -2.34 13.84
C ILE A 33 -1.60 -3.19 12.59
N VAL A 34 -2.10 -2.72 11.44
CA VAL A 34 -1.96 -3.39 10.16
C VAL A 34 -0.50 -3.39 9.69
N ASN A 35 0.21 -2.28 9.84
CA ASN A 35 1.63 -2.21 9.48
C ASN A 35 2.47 -3.24 10.26
N ARG A 36 2.28 -3.33 11.59
CA ARG A 36 2.96 -4.31 12.43
C ARG A 36 2.54 -5.74 12.14
N LEU A 37 1.32 -5.97 11.65
CA LEU A 37 0.90 -7.30 11.19
C LEU A 37 1.78 -7.77 10.04
N PHE A 38 1.93 -6.97 8.98
CA PHE A 38 2.77 -7.37 7.83
C PHE A 38 4.22 -7.60 8.24
N GLN A 39 4.79 -6.74 9.09
CA GLN A 39 6.12 -6.96 9.65
C GLN A 39 6.23 -8.28 10.42
N ALA A 40 5.19 -8.68 11.15
CA ALA A 40 5.21 -9.90 11.96
C ALA A 40 5.01 -11.20 11.15
N LEU A 41 4.52 -11.12 9.91
CA LEU A 41 4.41 -12.31 9.06
C LEU A 41 5.81 -12.88 8.77
N ASP A 42 6.75 -12.02 8.41
CA ASP A 42 8.17 -12.33 8.23
C ASP A 42 8.99 -11.01 8.27
N PRO A 43 9.68 -10.69 9.39
CA PRO A 43 10.39 -9.42 9.53
C PRO A 43 11.53 -9.22 8.53
N ASP A 44 12.27 -10.28 8.21
CA ASP A 44 13.40 -10.20 7.29
C ASP A 44 12.93 -10.00 5.86
N LEU A 45 11.86 -10.70 5.47
CA LEU A 45 11.26 -10.55 4.15
C LEU A 45 10.57 -9.20 4.00
N TRP A 46 9.96 -8.68 5.07
CA TRP A 46 9.33 -7.36 5.07
C TRP A 46 10.31 -6.24 4.68
N GLU A 47 11.51 -6.24 5.27
CA GLU A 47 12.59 -5.31 4.91
C GLU A 47 13.08 -5.54 3.47
N LYS A 48 13.29 -6.81 3.08
CA LYS A 48 13.74 -7.16 1.71
C LYS A 48 12.76 -6.72 0.63
N CYS A 49 11.47 -6.75 0.92
CA CYS A 49 10.40 -6.35 0.02
C CYS A 49 10.21 -4.83 -0.04
N GLY A 50 10.93 -4.04 0.76
CA GLY A 50 10.73 -2.59 0.87
C GLY A 50 9.32 -2.27 1.36
N HIS A 51 8.90 -2.93 2.44
CA HIS A 51 7.60 -2.71 3.08
C HIS A 51 6.41 -2.85 2.11
N ASN A 52 6.53 -3.78 1.15
CA ASN A 52 5.49 -4.09 0.18
C ASN A 52 4.71 -5.34 0.59
N PRO A 53 3.43 -5.21 1.01
CA PRO A 53 2.65 -6.36 1.47
C PRO A 53 2.32 -7.35 0.35
N ILE A 54 2.13 -6.88 -0.88
CA ILE A 54 1.80 -7.76 -2.02
C ILE A 54 3.00 -8.64 -2.35
N LEU A 55 4.19 -8.04 -2.42
CA LEU A 55 5.42 -8.78 -2.66
C LEU A 55 5.76 -9.72 -1.51
N LEU A 56 5.61 -9.27 -0.25
CA LEU A 56 5.78 -10.11 0.94
C LEU A 56 4.94 -11.38 0.84
N LEU A 57 3.63 -11.24 0.62
CA LEU A 57 2.70 -12.36 0.54
C LEU A 57 3.02 -13.31 -0.63
N GLY A 58 3.50 -12.77 -1.75
CA GLY A 58 3.95 -13.54 -2.90
C GLY A 58 5.23 -14.32 -2.66
N MET A 59 6.10 -13.84 -1.75
CA MET A 59 7.41 -14.44 -1.44
C MET A 59 7.40 -15.37 -0.22
N LEU A 60 6.33 -15.38 0.59
CA LEU A 60 6.18 -16.32 1.70
C LEU A 60 6.29 -17.77 1.21
N SER A 61 7.13 -18.57 1.87
CA SER A 61 7.25 -20.00 1.55
C SER A 61 5.99 -20.77 1.97
N PRO A 62 5.71 -21.93 1.34
CA PRO A 62 4.61 -22.79 1.76
C PRO A 62 4.69 -23.17 3.24
N GLU A 63 5.89 -23.46 3.75
CA GLU A 63 6.13 -23.80 5.15
C GLU A 63 5.77 -22.63 6.06
N ARG A 64 6.22 -21.42 5.71
CA ARG A 64 5.91 -20.22 6.51
C ARG A 64 4.41 -19.92 6.53
N LYS A 65 3.70 -20.12 5.42
CA LYS A 65 2.23 -19.99 5.39
C LYS A 65 1.56 -20.98 6.34
N GLN A 66 2.02 -22.23 6.38
CA GLN A 66 1.49 -23.23 7.31
C GLN A 66 1.78 -22.89 8.78
N GLU A 67 2.98 -22.39 9.08
CA GLU A 67 3.32 -21.91 10.42
C GLU A 67 2.41 -20.76 10.86
N ILE A 68 2.16 -19.78 9.96
CA ILE A 68 1.25 -18.65 10.24
C ILE A 68 -0.16 -19.16 10.57
N ILE A 69 -0.68 -20.12 9.81
CA ILE A 69 -2.02 -20.70 10.02
C ILE A 69 -2.11 -21.43 11.36
N GLN A 70 -1.03 -22.09 11.80
CA GLN A 70 -0.98 -22.81 13.07
C GLN A 70 -0.72 -21.90 14.27
N ASP A 71 -0.26 -20.67 14.05
CA ASP A 71 -0.07 -19.65 15.09
C ASP A 71 -1.39 -18.92 15.36
N ALA A 72 -2.07 -19.32 16.45
CA ALA A 72 -3.32 -18.72 16.87
C ALA A 72 -3.20 -17.20 17.12
N SER A 73 -2.08 -16.74 17.68
CA SER A 73 -1.88 -15.32 17.97
C SER A 73 -1.75 -14.51 16.68
N LEU A 74 -1.04 -15.04 15.68
CA LEU A 74 -0.88 -14.36 14.40
C LEU A 74 -2.18 -14.37 13.59
N MET A 75 -2.91 -15.49 13.60
CA MET A 75 -4.23 -15.58 12.97
C MET A 75 -5.25 -14.62 13.60
N ASP A 76 -5.21 -14.43 14.92
CA ASP A 76 -6.07 -13.44 15.57
C ASP A 76 -5.73 -12.00 15.15
N ARG A 77 -4.45 -11.68 14.96
CA ARG A 77 -4.01 -10.38 14.43
C ARG A 77 -4.43 -10.16 12.97
N ILE A 78 -4.46 -11.22 12.16
CA ILE A 78 -4.98 -11.15 10.78
C ILE A 78 -6.47 -10.77 10.81
N ARG A 79 -7.26 -11.46 11.63
CA ARG A 79 -8.70 -11.16 11.80
C ARG A 79 -8.95 -9.76 12.36
N GLU A 80 -8.11 -9.31 13.28
CA GLU A 80 -8.18 -7.95 13.82
C GLU A 80 -7.94 -6.90 12.73
N ALA A 81 -6.94 -7.11 11.86
CA ALA A 81 -6.67 -6.21 10.75
C ALA A 81 -7.80 -6.18 9.70
N GLU A 82 -8.40 -7.33 9.40
CA GLU A 82 -9.57 -7.42 8.51
C GLU A 82 -10.77 -6.69 9.10
N THR A 83 -11.13 -6.98 10.36
CA THR A 83 -12.22 -6.29 11.08
C THR A 83 -11.97 -4.78 11.13
N ALA A 84 -10.75 -4.36 11.46
CA ALA A 84 -10.42 -2.93 11.54
C ALA A 84 -10.56 -2.23 10.18
N MET A 85 -10.25 -2.93 9.08
CA MET A 85 -10.45 -2.40 7.74
C MET A 85 -11.94 -2.31 7.38
N GLU A 86 -12.73 -3.34 7.70
CA GLU A 86 -14.17 -3.32 7.51
C GLU A 86 -14.83 -2.18 8.30
N ASP A 87 -14.44 -1.98 9.55
CA ASP A 87 -14.87 -0.87 10.40
C ASP A 87 -14.47 0.48 9.78
N TYR A 88 -13.24 0.60 9.30
CA TYR A 88 -12.78 1.83 8.64
C TYR A 88 -13.60 2.15 7.38
N LEU A 89 -13.83 1.14 6.53
CA LEU A 89 -14.56 1.30 5.27
C LEU A 89 -16.07 1.50 5.48
N SER A 90 -16.66 0.90 6.51
CA SER A 90 -18.09 1.07 6.82
C SER A 90 -18.44 2.48 7.32
N ASN A 91 -17.46 3.20 7.85
CA ASN A 91 -17.60 4.59 8.27
C ASN A 91 -17.42 5.59 7.11
N LEU A 92 -17.03 5.14 5.90
CA LEU A 92 -16.89 6.01 4.74
C LEU A 92 -18.23 6.66 4.39
N GLY A 93 -18.30 7.98 4.51
CA GLY A 93 -19.50 8.79 4.24
C GLY A 93 -20.05 9.51 5.47
N ILE A 94 -19.54 9.21 6.67
CA ILE A 94 -19.79 9.99 7.88
C ILE A 94 -18.62 10.95 8.06
N TYR A 95 -18.83 12.24 7.78
CA TYR A 95 -17.81 13.25 8.03
C TYR A 95 -17.49 13.28 9.51
N SER A 96 -16.20 13.22 9.84
CA SER A 96 -15.68 13.30 11.22
C SER A 96 -15.84 14.68 11.86
N PHE A 97 -16.33 15.67 11.11
CA PHE A 97 -16.60 17.02 11.57
C PHE A 97 -18.10 17.32 11.37
N ASN A 98 -18.73 17.91 12.40
CA ASN A 98 -20.16 18.19 12.46
C ASN A 98 -20.52 19.31 11.46
N LEU A 99 -20.67 18.95 10.19
CA LEU A 99 -21.23 19.84 9.19
C LEU A 99 -22.74 19.93 9.35
N GLU A 100 -23.28 21.16 9.35
CA GLU A 100 -24.72 21.40 9.29
C GLU A 100 -25.33 20.90 7.97
N LYS A 101 -24.54 20.82 6.90
CA LYS A 101 -24.95 20.34 5.56
C LYS A 101 -23.92 19.35 5.00
N PRO A 102 -24.34 18.21 4.43
CA PRO A 102 -23.44 17.30 3.74
C PRO A 102 -22.71 17.99 2.57
N ILE A 103 -21.46 17.58 2.31
CA ILE A 103 -20.73 18.01 1.12
C ILE A 103 -21.35 17.33 -0.11
N ASP A 104 -21.75 18.12 -1.10
CA ASP A 104 -22.42 17.68 -2.33
C ASP A 104 -21.51 17.74 -3.58
N TYR A 105 -20.22 18.04 -3.39
CA TYR A 105 -19.21 18.10 -4.44
C TYR A 105 -18.06 17.13 -4.16
N ARG A 106 -17.25 16.88 -5.20
CA ARG A 106 -15.98 16.14 -5.09
C ARG A 106 -14.82 17.05 -5.45
N ILE A 107 -13.68 16.85 -4.79
CA ILE A 107 -12.46 17.64 -5.01
C ILE A 107 -11.47 16.79 -5.80
N ALA A 108 -11.09 17.26 -6.97
CA ALA A 108 -9.94 16.72 -7.69
C ALA A 108 -8.68 17.45 -7.24
N TYR A 109 -7.81 16.76 -6.50
CA TYR A 109 -6.56 17.32 -6.01
C TYR A 109 -5.42 16.90 -6.92
N PHE A 110 -4.87 17.82 -7.70
CA PHE A 110 -3.78 17.54 -8.64
C PHE A 110 -2.42 17.74 -7.97
N SER A 111 -1.55 16.74 -8.07
CA SER A 111 -0.15 16.82 -7.67
C SER A 111 0.72 15.98 -8.60
N MET A 112 1.97 16.40 -8.77
CA MET A 112 2.95 15.61 -9.50
C MET A 112 3.48 14.44 -8.65
N GLU A 113 3.32 14.49 -7.34
CA GLU A 113 3.87 13.50 -6.42
C GLU A 113 2.88 13.17 -5.31
N TYR A 114 2.97 11.96 -4.75
CA TYR A 114 2.23 11.56 -3.55
C TYR A 114 3.06 10.60 -2.67
N GLY A 115 3.45 11.06 -1.49
CA GLY A 115 4.21 10.32 -0.49
C GLY A 115 3.32 9.42 0.36
N LEU A 116 2.77 8.37 -0.24
CA LEU A 116 1.83 7.47 0.45
C LEU A 116 2.55 6.32 1.17
N SER A 117 3.43 5.63 0.45
CA SER A 117 4.19 4.48 0.90
C SER A 117 5.55 4.46 0.24
N GLU A 118 6.56 3.88 0.89
CA GLU A 118 7.84 3.61 0.25
C GLU A 118 7.75 2.55 -0.86
N CYS A 119 6.84 1.58 -0.74
CA CYS A 119 6.61 0.57 -1.77
C CYS A 119 5.91 1.13 -3.01
N LEU A 120 5.41 2.37 -2.95
CA LEU A 120 4.80 3.07 -4.08
C LEU A 120 5.62 4.34 -4.39
N PRO A 121 6.73 4.23 -5.13
CA PRO A 121 7.69 5.31 -5.33
C PRO A 121 7.20 6.30 -6.38
N ILE A 122 6.16 7.07 -6.05
CA ILE A 122 5.57 8.14 -6.87
C ILE A 122 5.82 9.53 -6.25
N TYR A 123 6.90 9.68 -5.49
CA TYR A 123 7.34 10.94 -4.91
C TYR A 123 8.86 11.02 -4.78
N SER A 124 9.38 12.24 -4.60
CA SER A 124 10.81 12.51 -4.44
C SER A 124 11.15 13.29 -3.17
N GLY A 125 10.23 14.10 -2.64
CA GLY A 125 10.52 14.95 -1.50
C GLY A 125 9.29 15.58 -0.84
N GLY A 126 9.47 16.78 -0.28
CA GLY A 126 8.51 17.43 0.62
C GLY A 126 7.13 17.70 -0.01
N LEU A 127 7.06 17.97 -1.32
CA LEU A 127 5.78 18.13 -2.02
C LEU A 127 4.97 16.83 -1.99
N GLY A 128 5.62 15.71 -2.29
CA GLY A 128 5.02 14.39 -2.18
C GLY A 128 4.57 14.08 -0.77
N VAL A 129 5.41 14.33 0.24
CA VAL A 129 5.04 14.11 1.64
C VAL A 129 3.79 14.90 2.01
N LEU A 130 3.74 16.20 1.72
CA LEU A 130 2.59 17.05 2.02
C LEU A 130 1.31 16.57 1.32
N SER A 131 1.39 16.29 0.03
CA SER A 131 0.23 15.82 -0.75
C SER A 131 -0.23 14.42 -0.34
N GLY A 132 0.70 13.55 0.06
CA GLY A 132 0.40 12.25 0.66
C GLY A 132 -0.33 12.40 1.99
N ASP A 133 0.13 13.28 2.87
CA ASP A 133 -0.51 13.57 4.16
C ASP A 133 -1.92 14.16 3.97
N HIS A 134 -2.11 15.03 2.97
CA HIS A 134 -3.44 15.50 2.60
C HIS A 134 -4.39 14.36 2.23
N LEU A 135 -3.95 13.38 1.43
CA LEU A 135 -4.77 12.23 1.07
C LEU A 135 -5.09 11.35 2.30
N LYS A 136 -4.11 11.11 3.17
CA LYS A 136 -4.29 10.33 4.41
C LYS A 136 -5.28 11.00 5.36
N SER A 137 -5.13 12.31 5.57
CA SER A 137 -6.06 13.11 6.39
C SER A 137 -7.45 13.15 5.76
N ALA A 138 -7.56 13.36 4.44
CA ALA A 138 -8.85 13.35 3.76
C ALA A 138 -9.56 12.00 3.93
N SER A 139 -8.84 10.89 3.79
CA SER A 139 -9.36 9.54 4.01
C SER A 139 -9.90 9.36 5.44
N ASN A 140 -9.12 9.72 6.46
CA ASN A 140 -9.56 9.62 7.86
C ASN A 140 -10.74 10.53 8.19
N LEU A 141 -10.85 11.68 7.51
CA LEU A 141 -11.94 12.62 7.73
C LEU A 141 -13.19 12.29 6.92
N CYS A 142 -13.15 11.25 6.08
CA CYS A 142 -14.15 10.96 5.05
C CYS A 142 -14.41 12.13 4.10
N PHE A 143 -13.38 12.93 3.81
CA PHE A 143 -13.48 14.10 2.94
C PHE A 143 -13.52 13.65 1.46
N PRO A 144 -14.41 14.21 0.61
CA PRO A 144 -14.65 13.70 -0.75
C PRO A 144 -13.58 14.20 -1.72
N LEU A 145 -12.34 13.77 -1.52
CA LEU A 145 -11.15 14.19 -2.24
C LEU A 145 -10.53 13.03 -3.03
N MET A 146 -10.23 13.26 -4.30
CA MET A 146 -9.58 12.32 -5.21
C MET A 146 -8.22 12.88 -5.66
N GLY A 147 -7.15 12.14 -5.40
CA GLY A 147 -5.80 12.49 -5.87
C GLY A 147 -5.64 12.20 -7.37
N MET A 148 -5.14 13.18 -8.10
CA MET A 148 -4.87 13.11 -9.54
C MET A 148 -3.37 13.31 -9.78
N GLY A 149 -2.70 12.28 -10.29
CA GLY A 149 -1.26 12.31 -10.52
C GLY A 149 -0.79 11.31 -11.57
N LEU A 150 0.49 10.96 -11.52
CA LEU A 150 1.13 10.06 -12.46
C LEU A 150 1.60 8.78 -11.77
N LEU A 151 1.36 7.64 -12.44
CA LEU A 151 1.97 6.37 -12.06
C LEU A 151 3.29 6.21 -12.82
N TYR A 152 4.38 6.65 -12.21
CA TYR A 152 5.70 6.66 -12.84
C TYR A 152 6.24 5.24 -13.04
N GLN A 153 6.72 4.93 -14.26
CA GLN A 153 7.44 3.67 -14.52
C GLN A 153 8.76 3.61 -13.74
N LYS A 154 9.45 4.74 -13.62
CA LYS A 154 10.64 4.91 -12.80
C LYS A 154 10.33 5.98 -11.78
N GLY A 155 10.35 5.61 -10.50
CA GLY A 155 10.20 6.57 -9.40
C GLY A 155 11.42 7.49 -9.27
N TYR A 156 11.57 8.10 -8.10
CA TYR A 156 12.82 8.77 -7.76
C TYR A 156 13.97 7.77 -7.71
N PHE A 157 15.19 8.22 -8.01
CA PHE A 157 16.35 7.33 -8.06
C PHE A 157 16.65 6.77 -6.67
N LYS A 158 17.17 5.53 -6.63
CA LYS A 158 17.81 4.99 -5.44
C LYS A 158 19.26 5.45 -5.41
N GLN A 159 19.60 6.17 -4.36
CA GLN A 159 20.95 6.66 -4.11
C GLN A 159 21.80 5.59 -3.44
N TYR A 160 23.05 5.43 -3.91
CA TYR A 160 24.08 4.66 -3.21
C TYR A 160 25.43 5.36 -3.35
N LEU A 161 26.37 5.01 -2.49
CA LEU A 161 27.74 5.52 -2.55
C LEU A 161 28.64 4.44 -3.15
N ASN A 162 29.50 4.82 -4.10
CA ASN A 162 30.55 3.91 -4.57
C ASN A 162 31.68 3.82 -3.53
N ILE A 163 32.70 3.00 -3.83
CA ILE A 163 33.82 2.75 -2.90
C ILE A 163 34.62 4.03 -2.56
N ASP A 164 34.55 5.03 -3.45
CA ASP A 164 35.22 6.33 -3.33
C ASP A 164 34.33 7.39 -2.64
N GLY A 165 33.13 7.01 -2.18
CA GLY A 165 32.18 7.89 -1.50
C GLY A 165 31.40 8.83 -2.43
N TRP A 166 31.46 8.63 -3.75
CA TRP A 166 30.67 9.41 -4.70
C TRP A 166 29.25 8.87 -4.81
N GLN A 167 28.29 9.80 -4.84
CA GLN A 167 26.90 9.48 -5.13
C GLN A 167 26.77 8.82 -6.50
N GLN A 168 26.01 7.74 -6.53
CA GLN A 168 25.56 7.04 -7.71
C GLN A 168 24.05 6.84 -7.65
N GLU A 169 23.46 6.63 -8.82
CA GLU A 169 22.02 6.62 -9.00
C GLU A 169 21.61 5.34 -9.72
N SER A 170 20.50 4.77 -9.29
CA SER A 170 19.85 3.66 -9.99
C SER A 170 18.36 3.94 -10.14
N TYR A 171 17.81 3.57 -11.30
CA TYR A 171 16.42 3.80 -11.66
C TYR A 171 15.74 2.46 -11.93
N PRO A 172 15.42 1.67 -10.87
CA PRO A 172 14.69 0.43 -11.05
C PRO A 172 13.32 0.70 -11.65
N ASP A 173 12.87 -0.19 -12.53
CA ASP A 173 11.52 -0.15 -13.05
C ASP A 173 10.52 -0.61 -11.97
N ASN A 174 9.40 0.10 -11.86
CA ASN A 174 8.29 -0.28 -11.01
C ASN A 174 7.54 -1.46 -11.64
N ASP A 175 7.49 -2.58 -10.93
CA ASP A 175 6.65 -3.72 -11.31
C ASP A 175 5.23 -3.52 -10.80
N PHE A 176 4.39 -2.87 -11.62
CA PHE A 176 3.00 -2.55 -11.27
C PHE A 176 2.14 -3.77 -10.90
N TYR A 177 2.55 -4.99 -11.25
CA TYR A 177 1.82 -6.21 -10.86
C TYR A 177 2.04 -6.60 -9.40
N ASN A 178 3.14 -6.12 -8.80
CA ASN A 178 3.50 -6.36 -7.41
C ASN A 178 3.33 -5.12 -6.53
N LEU A 179 2.78 -4.03 -7.06
CA LEU A 179 2.43 -2.84 -6.28
C LEU A 179 0.97 -2.90 -5.80
N PRO A 180 0.62 -2.24 -4.69
CA PRO A 180 -0.76 -2.12 -4.21
C PRO A 180 -1.56 -1.14 -5.09
N VAL A 181 -1.67 -1.45 -6.38
CA VAL A 181 -2.38 -0.67 -7.40
C VAL A 181 -3.19 -1.60 -8.30
N SER A 182 -4.37 -1.16 -8.70
CA SER A 182 -5.21 -1.87 -9.66
C SER A 182 -5.51 -0.98 -10.85
N LYS A 183 -5.61 -1.60 -12.04
CA LYS A 183 -5.99 -0.87 -13.24
C LYS A 183 -7.50 -0.75 -13.31
N VAL A 184 -7.98 0.46 -13.12
CA VAL A 184 -9.36 0.88 -13.34
C VAL A 184 -9.65 0.99 -14.84
N ARG A 185 -10.76 0.40 -15.32
CA ARG A 185 -11.13 0.42 -16.76
C ARG A 185 -12.60 0.73 -17.03
N ASP A 186 -13.44 0.70 -16.01
CA ASP A 186 -14.87 0.89 -16.14
C ASP A 186 -15.37 2.03 -15.24
N ASP A 187 -16.66 2.30 -15.33
CA ASP A 187 -17.31 3.40 -14.64
C ASP A 187 -17.41 3.18 -13.11
N LYS A 188 -17.03 1.99 -12.61
CA LYS A 188 -17.04 1.66 -11.18
C LYS A 188 -15.69 1.87 -10.51
N GLY A 189 -14.63 2.10 -11.27
CA GLY A 189 -13.26 1.99 -10.77
C GLY A 189 -12.73 0.58 -11.00
#